data_AF-A0A840PLK3-F1
#
_entry.id   AF-A0A840PLK3-F1
#
_cell.length_a   1.000
_cell.length_b   1.000
_cell.length_c   1.000
_cell.angle_alpha   90.00
_cell.angle_beta   90.00
_cell.angle_gamma   90.00
#
_symmetry.space_group_name_H-M   'P 1'
#
loop_
_entity.id
_entity.type
_entity.pdbx_description
1 polymer ?
#
loop_
_entity_poly.entity_id
_entity_poly.type
_entity_poly.pdbx_seq_one_letter_code
_entity_poly.pdbx_strand_id
1 'polypeptide(L)'
;MKLFSLILASAPVLSDTERVFNRMSPITRYVYESAPSNTTAGYIIFFLVFILSAIVYKLGFAKKLSLGKNIIIYIFLFLGCILLTFFAIFLPMIEGLIVAALVLILYKIRLWREKKEEQEA
;
A
#
# COMPACT_ATOMS: atom_id res chain seq x y z
N MET A 1 19.82 2.18 45.87
CA MET A 1 18.66 2.83 45.22
C MET A 1 18.92 3.24 43.76
N LYS A 2 19.72 2.49 42.97
CA LYS A 2 19.94 2.74 41.52
C LYS A 2 19.50 1.57 40.62
N LEU A 3 19.18 0.41 41.21
CA LEU A 3 18.72 -0.77 40.48
C LEU A 3 17.24 -0.67 40.08
N PHE A 4 16.42 -0.04 40.92
CA PHE A 4 14.97 0.13 40.68
C PHE A 4 14.66 1.17 39.59
N SER A 5 15.49 2.21 39.44
CA SER A 5 15.38 3.18 38.34
C SER A 5 15.75 2.59 36.99
N LEU A 6 16.58 1.53 36.96
CA LEU A 6 16.99 0.84 35.74
C LEU A 6 15.90 -0.12 35.23
N ILE A 7 15.13 -0.72 36.15
CA ILE A 7 13.93 -1.53 35.83
C ILE A 7 12.76 -0.62 35.40
N LEU A 8 12.65 0.58 35.97
CA LEU A 8 11.63 1.55 35.56
C LEU A 8 11.96 2.22 34.20
N ALA A 9 13.24 2.24 33.80
CA ALA A 9 13.69 2.74 32.50
C ALA A 9 13.54 1.72 31.36
N SER A 10 13.42 0.43 31.65
CA SER A 10 13.09 -0.63 30.66
C SER A 10 11.59 -0.90 30.52
N ALA A 11 10.77 -0.50 31.50
CA ALA A 11 9.31 -0.58 31.45
C ALA A 11 8.62 0.22 30.30
N PRO A 12 9.08 1.42 29.86
CA PRO A 12 8.42 2.12 28.75
C PRO A 12 8.61 1.42 27.40
N VAL A 13 9.69 0.66 27.21
CA VAL A 13 10.07 0.07 25.91
C VAL A 13 9.09 -1.02 25.44
N LEU A 14 8.48 -1.77 26.37
CA LEU A 14 7.45 -2.76 26.03
C LEU A 14 6.14 -2.09 25.61
N SER A 15 5.75 -1.00 26.31
CA SER A 15 4.49 -0.30 26.07
C SER A 15 4.46 0.43 24.72
N ASP A 16 5.59 0.99 24.29
CA ASP A 16 5.67 1.69 23.01
C ASP A 16 5.59 0.73 21.83
N THR A 17 6.17 -0.46 21.94
CA THR A 17 6.11 -1.47 20.86
C THR A 17 4.68 -1.99 20.67
N GLU A 18 3.93 -2.22 21.76
CA GLU A 18 2.52 -2.62 21.69
C GLU A 18 1.62 -1.49 21.18
N ARG A 19 1.85 -0.24 21.59
CA ARG A 19 1.09 0.92 21.09
C ARG A 19 1.34 1.16 19.61
N VAL A 20 2.58 1.02 19.17
CA VAL A 20 2.93 1.14 17.74
C VAL A 20 2.28 0.00 16.96
N PHE A 21 2.33 -1.25 17.45
CA PHE A 21 1.61 -2.38 16.85
C PHE A 21 0.09 -2.18 16.82
N ASN A 22 -0.50 -1.56 17.85
CA ASN A 22 -1.94 -1.27 17.90
C ASN A 22 -2.37 -0.11 16.99
N ARG A 23 -1.42 0.74 16.58
CA ARG A 23 -1.61 1.83 15.61
C ARG A 23 -1.29 1.41 14.17
N MET A 24 -0.63 0.28 13.98
CA MET A 24 -0.41 -0.29 12.65
C MET A 24 -1.74 -0.66 12.01
N SER A 25 -1.86 -0.41 10.70
CA SER A 25 -3.07 -0.78 9.95
C SER A 25 -3.35 -2.28 10.12
N PRO A 26 -4.62 -2.71 10.10
CA PRO A 26 -4.97 -4.12 10.24
C PRO A 26 -4.25 -5.02 9.22
N ILE A 27 -4.01 -4.51 8.01
CA ILE A 27 -3.24 -5.22 6.98
C ILE A 27 -1.76 -5.31 7.34
N THR A 28 -1.21 -4.25 7.92
CA THR A 28 0.17 -4.25 8.43
C THR A 28 0.34 -5.29 9.54
N ARG A 29 -0.62 -5.40 10.47
CA ARG A 29 -0.59 -6.44 11.51
C ARG A 29 -0.62 -7.86 10.94
N TYR A 30 -1.48 -8.12 9.95
CA TYR A 30 -1.57 -9.43 9.31
C TYR A 30 -0.26 -9.83 8.62
N VAL A 31 0.40 -8.89 7.94
CA VAL A 31 1.70 -9.13 7.31
C VAL A 31 2.79 -9.38 8.34
N TYR A 32 2.80 -8.67 9.47
CA TYR A 32 3.75 -8.89 10.56
C TYR A 32 3.53 -10.22 11.29
N GLU A 33 2.27 -10.65 11.45
CA GLU A 33 1.93 -11.94 12.07
C GLU A 33 2.35 -13.14 11.19
N SER A 34 2.31 -12.97 9.87
CA SER A 34 2.70 -14.00 8.90
C SER A 34 4.20 -14.03 8.60
N ALA A 35 4.96 -13.01 9.01
CA ALA A 35 6.37 -12.87 8.67
C ALA A 35 7.28 -13.42 9.79
N PRO A 36 8.33 -14.20 9.44
CA PRO A 36 9.26 -14.75 10.43
C PRO A 36 10.18 -13.69 11.08
N SER A 37 10.27 -12.47 10.54
CA SER A 37 11.04 -11.36 11.13
C SER A 37 10.48 -9.98 10.78
N ASN A 38 10.67 -9.00 11.68
CA ASN A 38 10.20 -7.61 11.51
C ASN A 38 10.80 -6.92 10.27
N THR A 39 12.06 -7.22 9.95
CA THR A 39 12.74 -6.69 8.76
C THR A 39 12.07 -7.21 7.48
N THR A 40 11.73 -8.49 7.44
CA THR A 40 11.05 -9.12 6.30
C THR A 40 9.66 -8.52 6.09
N ALA A 41 8.91 -8.25 7.17
CA ALA A 41 7.59 -7.63 7.09
C ALA A 41 7.64 -6.23 6.43
N GLY A 42 8.67 -5.43 6.74
CA GLY A 42 8.89 -4.13 6.10
C GLY A 42 9.08 -4.23 4.59
N TYR A 43 9.89 -5.19 4.11
CA TYR A 43 10.07 -5.44 2.68
C TYR A 43 8.79 -5.92 2.00
N ILE A 44 8.01 -6.79 2.66
CA ILE A 44 6.72 -7.28 2.12
C ILE A 44 5.75 -6.11 1.94
N ILE A 45 5.64 -5.22 2.92
CA ILE A 45 4.76 -4.05 2.83
C ILE A 45 5.22 -3.09 1.74
N PHE A 46 6.52 -2.85 1.61
CA PHE A 46 7.06 -2.05 0.52
C PHE A 46 6.69 -2.65 -0.84
N PHE A 47 6.85 -3.96 -1.00
CA PHE A 47 6.51 -4.67 -2.24
C PHE A 47 5.01 -4.66 -2.51
N LEU A 48 4.17 -4.79 -1.47
CA LEU A 48 2.72 -4.73 -1.56
C LEU A 48 2.26 -3.36 -2.08
N VAL A 49 2.77 -2.27 -1.49
CA VAL A 49 2.44 -0.90 -1.94
C VAL A 49 2.91 -0.66 -3.37
N PHE A 50 4.11 -1.15 -3.71
CA PHE A 50 4.65 -1.03 -5.06
C PHE A 50 3.78 -1.75 -6.09
N ILE A 51 3.43 -3.03 -5.84
CA ILE A 51 2.53 -3.81 -6.71
C ILE A 51 1.17 -3.14 -6.80
N LEU A 52 0.59 -2.75 -5.67
CA LEU A 52 -0.75 -2.18 -5.62
C LEU A 52 -0.81 -0.83 -6.35
N SER A 53 0.23 -0.01 -6.25
CA SER A 53 0.40 1.22 -7.02
C SER A 53 0.50 0.91 -8.52
N ALA A 54 1.30 -0.09 -8.91
CA ALA A 54 1.39 -0.53 -10.30
C ALA A 54 0.04 -1.04 -10.85
N ILE A 55 -0.74 -1.76 -10.03
CA ILE A 55 -2.10 -2.23 -10.35
C ILE A 55 -3.04 -1.05 -10.54
N VAL A 56 -3.14 -0.13 -9.57
CA VAL A 56 -3.96 1.09 -9.65
C VAL A 56 -3.59 1.89 -10.90
N TYR A 57 -2.29 2.00 -11.19
CA TYR A 57 -1.80 2.67 -12.39
C TYR A 57 -2.29 1.97 -13.67
N LYS A 58 -2.09 0.65 -13.79
CA LYS A 58 -2.52 -0.16 -14.95
C LYS A 58 -4.04 -0.21 -15.13
N LEU A 59 -4.81 -0.11 -14.04
CA LEU A 59 -6.28 -0.11 -14.10
C LEU A 59 -6.85 1.29 -14.35
N GLY A 60 -6.30 2.32 -13.71
CA GLY A 60 -6.71 3.71 -13.88
C GLY A 60 -6.42 4.21 -15.30
N PHE A 61 -5.29 3.78 -15.87
CA PHE A 61 -4.99 4.01 -17.28
C PHE A 61 -5.38 2.79 -18.13
N ALA A 62 -6.68 2.66 -18.40
CA ALA A 62 -7.27 1.64 -19.28
C ALA A 62 -6.91 1.82 -20.78
N LYS A 63 -5.69 2.25 -21.10
CA LYS A 63 -5.27 2.53 -22.48
C LYS A 63 -4.14 1.59 -22.90
N LYS A 64 -4.30 0.93 -24.06
CA LYS A 64 -3.22 0.18 -24.70
C LYS A 64 -2.22 1.23 -25.19
N LEU A 65 -1.12 1.40 -24.48
CA LEU A 65 -0.16 2.46 -24.81
C LEU A 65 0.99 1.88 -25.63
N SER A 66 1.24 2.51 -26.78
CA SER A 66 2.40 2.25 -27.61
C SER A 66 3.69 2.45 -26.80
N LEU A 67 4.73 1.69 -27.14
CA LEU A 67 5.98 1.57 -26.37
C LEU A 67 6.58 2.93 -25.93
N GLY A 68 6.45 3.98 -26.74
CA GLY A 68 6.98 5.31 -26.41
C GLY A 68 6.24 6.03 -25.27
N LYS A 69 4.92 5.84 -25.12
CA LYS A 69 4.18 6.50 -24.03
C LYS A 69 4.41 5.82 -22.68
N ASN A 70 4.87 4.57 -22.67
CA ASN A 70 5.22 3.84 -21.46
C ASN A 70 6.33 4.55 -20.66
N ILE A 71 7.27 5.23 -21.34
CA ILE A 71 8.38 5.96 -20.69
C ILE A 71 7.90 7.17 -19.90
N ILE A 72 7.04 8.02 -20.49
CA ILE A 72 6.43 9.18 -19.79
C ILE A 72 5.69 8.70 -18.53
N ILE A 73 5.04 7.56 -18.66
CA ILE A 73 4.25 6.92 -17.63
C ILE A 73 5.12 6.43 -16.47
N TYR A 74 6.23 5.76 -16.76
CA TYR A 74 7.17 5.34 -15.72
C TYR A 74 7.79 6.54 -14.99
N ILE A 75 8.02 7.66 -15.69
CA ILE A 75 8.48 8.92 -15.06
C ILE A 75 7.42 9.48 -14.11
N PHE A 76 6.15 9.52 -14.55
CA PHE A 76 5.04 9.95 -13.69
C PHE A 76 4.81 8.99 -12.51
N LEU A 77 4.99 7.68 -12.71
CA LEU A 77 4.91 6.67 -11.64
C LEU A 77 6.03 6.88 -10.62
N PHE A 78 7.25 7.14 -11.09
CA PHE A 78 8.39 7.44 -10.22
C PHE A 78 8.15 8.72 -9.39
N LEU A 79 7.62 9.77 -10.03
CA LEU A 79 7.27 11.02 -9.36
C LEU A 79 6.09 10.84 -8.37
N GLY A 80 5.11 10.01 -8.75
CA GLY A 80 4.01 9.61 -7.88
C GLY A 80 4.48 8.80 -6.68
N CYS A 81 5.50 7.95 -6.85
CA CYS A 81 6.13 7.22 -5.75
C CYS A 81 6.78 8.16 -4.74
N ILE A 82 7.43 9.24 -5.19
CA ILE A 82 8.02 10.26 -4.30
C ILE A 82 6.92 10.96 -3.48
N LEU A 83 5.81 11.34 -4.11
CA LEU A 83 4.65 11.92 -3.42
C LEU A 83 3.98 10.94 -2.47
N LEU A 84 3.85 9.66 -2.86
CA LEU A 84 3.34 8.61 -2.00
C LEU A 84 4.24 8.45 -0.78
N THR A 85 5.56 8.32 -0.93
CA THR A 85 6.48 8.24 0.23
C THR A 85 6.32 9.41 1.19
N PHE A 86 6.05 10.61 0.70
CA PHE A 86 5.77 11.78 1.54
C PHE A 86 4.40 11.68 2.26
N PHE A 87 3.36 11.21 1.58
CA PHE A 87 2.02 11.00 2.16
C PHE A 87 1.94 9.76 3.07
N ALA A 88 2.83 8.78 2.92
CA ALA A 88 2.89 7.57 3.74
C ALA A 88 3.06 7.88 5.23
N ILE A 89 3.73 9.00 5.53
CA ILE A 89 4.02 9.44 6.90
C ILE A 89 2.76 10.00 7.58
N PHE A 90 1.81 10.54 6.81
CA PHE A 90 0.64 11.25 7.33
C PHE A 90 -0.70 10.54 7.07
N LEU A 91 -0.76 9.63 6.11
CA LEU A 91 -2.00 8.99 5.66
C LEU A 91 -1.85 7.46 5.63
N PRO A 92 -2.90 6.69 5.98
CA PRO A 92 -2.97 5.24 5.77
C PRO A 92 -3.03 4.91 4.27
N MET A 93 -1.91 5.09 3.58
CA MET A 93 -1.81 5.03 2.12
C MET A 93 -2.20 3.67 1.58
N ILE A 94 -1.78 2.58 2.23
CA ILE A 94 -2.06 1.20 1.79
C ILE A 94 -3.58 1.01 1.67
N GLU A 95 -4.32 1.40 2.70
CA GLU A 95 -5.78 1.31 2.73
C GLU A 95 -6.41 2.18 1.63
N GLY A 96 -5.90 3.40 1.44
CA GLY A 96 -6.36 4.29 0.35
C GLY A 96 -6.12 3.71 -1.05
N LEU A 97 -4.98 3.04 -1.25
CA LEU A 97 -4.61 2.42 -2.51
C LEU A 97 -5.45 1.16 -2.78
N ILE A 98 -5.83 0.42 -1.74
CA ILE A 98 -6.77 -0.70 -1.84
C ILE A 98 -8.16 -0.20 -2.24
N VAL A 99 -8.66 0.86 -1.61
CA VAL A 99 -9.98 1.44 -1.96
C VAL A 99 -9.97 1.96 -3.39
N ALA A 100 -8.91 2.67 -3.81
CA ALA A 100 -8.76 3.13 -5.19
C ALA A 100 -8.74 1.96 -6.19
N ALA A 101 -7.98 0.90 -5.89
CA ALA A 101 -7.95 -0.31 -6.70
C ALA A 101 -9.34 -0.95 -6.80
N LEU A 102 -10.06 -1.06 -5.68
CA LEU A 102 -11.40 -1.65 -5.63
C LEU A 102 -12.40 -0.86 -6.49
N VAL A 103 -12.42 0.47 -6.37
CA VAL A 103 -13.29 1.35 -7.17
C VAL A 103 -12.99 1.19 -8.67
N LEU A 104 -11.70 1.14 -9.04
CA LEU A 104 -11.28 0.95 -10.43
C LEU A 104 -11.65 -0.44 -10.98
N ILE A 105 -11.51 -1.49 -10.16
CA ILE A 105 -11.93 -2.85 -10.52
C ILE A 105 -13.43 -2.88 -10.80
N LEU A 106 -14.25 -2.33 -9.91
CA LEU A 106 -15.70 -2.26 -10.10
C LEU A 106 -16.09 -1.49 -11.37
N TYR A 107 -15.46 -0.34 -11.60
CA TYR A 107 -15.67 0.45 -12.81
C TYR A 107 -15.34 -0.35 -14.09
N LYS A 108 -14.24 -1.09 -14.07
CA LYS A 108 -13.77 -1.87 -15.23
C LYS A 108 -14.68 -3.07 -15.52
N ILE A 109 -15.18 -3.75 -14.49
CA ILE A 109 -16.16 -4.83 -14.63
C ILE A 109 -17.44 -4.29 -15.26
N ARG A 110 -17.93 -3.14 -14.79
CA ARG A 110 -19.13 -2.49 -15.37
C ARG A 110 -18.91 -2.15 -16.85
N LEU A 111 -17.79 -1.51 -17.18
CA LEU A 111 -17.46 -1.12 -18.56
C LEU A 111 -17.33 -2.32 -19.51
N TRP A 112 -16.81 -3.46 -19.01
CA TRP A 112 -16.70 -4.68 -19.82
C TRP A 112 -18.06 -5.31 -20.11
N ARG A 113 -19.04 -5.16 -19.20
CA ARG A 113 -20.41 -5.62 -19.43
C ARG A 113 -21.13 -4.77 -20.48
N GLU A 114 -21.03 -3.45 -20.38
CA GLU A 114 -21.63 -2.52 -21.37
C GLU A 114 -21.09 -2.79 -22.79
N LYS A 115 -19.78 -3.02 -22.94
CA LYS A 115 -19.19 -3.36 -24.25
C LYS A 115 -19.61 -4.71 -24.81
N LYS A 116 -20.03 -5.64 -23.96
CA LYS A 116 -20.43 -6.99 -24.37
C LYS A 116 -21.89 -7.01 -24.83
N GLU A 117 -22.75 -6.25 -24.14
CA GLU A 117 -24.15 -6.04 -24.52
C GLU A 117 -24.27 -5.28 -25.85
N GLU A 118 -23.33 -4.36 -26.15
CA GLU A 118 -23.30 -3.61 -27.43
C GLU A 118 -22.74 -4.43 -28.61
N GLN A 119 -22.06 -5.57 -28.35
CA GLN A 119 -21.58 -6.49 -29.39
C GLN A 119 -22.55 -7.64 -29.70
N GLU A 120 -23.54 -7.88 -28.83
CA GLU A 120 -24.57 -8.92 -28.99
C GLU A 120 -25.90 -8.37 -29.53
N ALA A 121 -26.03 -7.06 -29.74
CA ALA A 121 -27.19 -6.38 -30.34
C ALA A 121 -26.91 -5.94 -31.80
#